data_AF-A0A376MMC7-F1
#
_entry.id   AF-A0A376MMC7-F1
#
_cell.length_a   1.000
_cell.length_b   1.000
_cell.length_c   1.000
_cell.angle_alpha   90.00
_cell.angle_beta   90.00
_cell.angle_gamma   90.00
#
_symmetry.space_group_name_H-M   'P 1'
#
loop_
_entity.id
_entity.type
_entity.pdbx_description
1 polymer ?
#
loop_
_entity_poly.entity_id
_entity_poly.type
_entity_poly.pdbx_seq_one_letter_code
_entity_poly.pdbx_strand_id
1 'polypeptide(L)' 'MVKAMGLPLLAVSGVEADDVIGTLAREAEKAGRPVLISTGDKDMAQLVTPILRLSYHDEYHPRTGRGGE' A
#
# COMPACT_ATOMS: atom_id res chain seq x y z
N MET A 1 -12.70 -9.66 -7.79
CA MET A 1 -13.01 -9.03 -6.49
C MET A 1 -13.01 -7.49 -6.58
N VAL A 2 -11.87 -6.83 -6.84
CA VAL A 2 -11.75 -5.35 -6.81
C VAL A 2 -12.75 -4.61 -7.71
N LYS A 3 -12.90 -5.03 -8.98
CA LYS A 3 -13.88 -4.41 -9.89
C LYS A 3 -15.33 -4.55 -9.41
N ALA A 4 -15.64 -5.64 -8.69
CA ALA A 4 -16.98 -5.87 -8.15
C ALA A 4 -17.30 -4.97 -6.94
N MET A 5 -16.27 -4.40 -6.29
CA MET A 5 -16.42 -3.42 -5.21
C MET A 5 -16.63 -1.99 -5.72
N GLY A 6 -16.70 -1.79 -7.05
CA GLY A 6 -16.83 -0.46 -7.66
C GLY A 6 -15.55 0.39 -7.58
N LEU A 7 -14.43 -0.20 -7.19
CA LEU A 7 -13.15 0.49 -7.12
C LEU A 7 -12.47 0.52 -8.50
N PRO A 8 -11.93 1.68 -8.94
CA PRO A 8 -11.10 1.74 -10.13
C PRO A 8 -9.91 0.79 -10.02
N LEU A 9 -9.69 -0.02 -11.04
CA LEU A 9 -8.49 -0.84 -11.16
C LEU A 9 -7.55 -0.18 -12.16
N LEU A 10 -6.40 0.27 -11.67
CA LEU A 10 -5.31 0.75 -12.51
C LEU A 10 -4.18 -0.28 -12.49
N ALA A 11 -3.74 -0.71 -13.66
CA ALA A 11 -2.57 -1.55 -13.84
C ALA A 11 -1.89 -1.15 -15.15
N VAL A 12 -0.57 -1.02 -15.13
CA VAL A 12 0.23 -0.67 -16.30
C VAL A 12 1.09 -1.87 -16.66
N SER A 13 1.02 -2.31 -17.92
CA SER A 13 1.74 -3.50 -18.36
C SER A 13 3.26 -3.28 -18.26
N GLY A 14 3.95 -4.20 -17.60
CA GLY A 14 5.41 -4.14 -17.42
C GLY A 14 5.89 -3.17 -16.34
N VAL A 15 5.00 -2.63 -15.50
CA VAL A 15 5.35 -1.73 -14.39
C VAL A 15 4.90 -2.34 -13.07
N GLU A 16 5.75 -2.25 -12.05
CA GLU A 16 5.43 -2.75 -10.71
C GLU A 16 4.36 -1.88 -10.03
N ALA A 17 3.61 -2.48 -9.10
CA ALA A 17 2.47 -1.80 -8.48
C ALA A 17 2.91 -0.62 -7.60
N ASP A 18 4.03 -0.77 -6.91
CA ASP A 18 4.65 0.25 -6.08
C ASP A 18 5.13 1.46 -6.90
N ASP A 19 5.70 1.26 -8.09
CA ASP A 19 6.07 2.33 -9.02
C ASP A 19 4.83 3.15 -9.45
N VAL A 20 3.73 2.47 -9.78
CA VAL A 20 2.46 3.13 -10.14
C VAL A 20 1.90 3.91 -8.94
N ILE A 21 1.86 3.29 -7.76
CA ILE A 21 1.37 3.92 -6.53
C ILE A 21 2.25 5.11 -6.16
N GLY A 22 3.57 4.95 -6.20
CA GLY A 22 4.55 5.99 -5.89
C GLY A 22 4.42 7.19 -6.81
N THR A 23 4.29 6.95 -8.12
CA THR A 23 4.04 8.02 -9.10
C THR A 23 2.78 8.80 -8.77
N LEU A 24 1.65 8.11 -8.55
CA LEU A 24 0.38 8.78 -8.22
C LEU A 24 0.41 9.52 -6.89
N ALA A 25 1.07 8.94 -5.88
CA ALA A 25 1.16 9.54 -4.55
C ALA A 25 1.98 10.83 -4.58
N ARG A 26 3.09 10.86 -5.34
CA ARG A 26 3.91 12.06 -5.55
C ARG A 26 3.16 13.14 -6.33
N GLU A 27 2.42 12.77 -7.36
CA GLU A 27 1.59 13.75 -8.10
C GLU A 27 0.47 14.33 -7.23
N ALA A 28 -0.18 13.51 -6.41
CA ALA A 28 -1.20 13.98 -5.47
C ALA A 28 -0.60 14.90 -4.38
N GLU A 29 0.58 14.55 -3.86
CA GLU A 29 1.33 15.37 -2.90
C GLU A 29 1.69 16.74 -3.49
N LYS A 30 2.22 16.79 -4.72
CA LYS A 30 2.51 18.05 -5.43
C LYS A 30 1.25 18.91 -5.61
N ALA A 31 0.10 18.28 -5.79
CA ALA A 31 -1.19 18.95 -5.87
C ALA A 31 -1.78 19.34 -4.48
N GLY A 32 -1.06 19.11 -3.39
CA GLY A 32 -1.50 19.42 -2.02
C GLY A 32 -2.64 18.53 -1.52
N ARG A 33 -2.81 17.34 -2.11
CA ARG A 33 -3.90 16.42 -1.79
C ARG A 33 -3.42 15.40 -0.75
N PRO A 34 -4.13 15.22 0.38
CA PRO A 34 -3.80 14.16 1.33
C PRO A 34 -3.91 12.77 0.69
N VAL A 35 -2.97 11.89 1.01
CA VAL A 35 -2.88 10.52 0.48
C VAL A 35 -2.83 9.52 1.63
N LEU A 36 -3.59 8.44 1.48
CA LEU A 36 -3.50 7.25 2.33
C LEU A 36 -3.18 6.04 1.46
N ILE A 37 -2.05 5.40 1.71
CA ILE A 37 -1.67 4.12 1.07
C ILE A 37 -1.99 2.99 2.05
N SER A 38 -2.81 2.03 1.64
CA SER A 38 -3.07 0.80 2.41
C SER A 38 -2.28 -0.35 1.77
N THR A 39 -1.37 -0.94 2.55
CA THR A 39 -0.45 -1.98 2.04
C THR A 39 0.09 -2.84 3.18
N GLY A 40 0.44 -4.08 2.88
CA GLY A 40 1.25 -4.95 3.74
C GLY A 40 2.75 -4.86 3.43
N ASP A 41 3.15 -4.04 2.47
CA ASP A 41 4.54 -3.79 2.12
C ASP A 41 5.12 -2.64 2.94
N LYS A 42 6.11 -2.94 3.77
CA LYS A 42 6.78 -1.97 4.64
C LYS A 42 7.68 -1.00 3.87
N ASP A 43 8.13 -1.37 2.67
CA ASP A 43 9.07 -0.55 1.89
C ASP A 43 8.36 0.70 1.34
N MET A 44 7.02 0.67 1.25
CA MET A 44 6.20 1.85 0.94
C MET A 44 6.29 2.95 2.00
N ALA A 45 6.80 2.67 3.20
CA ALA A 45 7.06 3.69 4.22
C ALA A 45 8.03 4.77 3.74
N GLN A 46 8.86 4.50 2.72
CA GLN A 46 9.74 5.50 2.11
C GLN A 46 9.00 6.71 1.50
N LEU A 47 7.71 6.56 1.21
CA LEU A 47 6.88 7.62 0.63
C LEU A 47 6.26 8.54 1.69
N VAL A 48 6.31 8.20 2.99
CA VAL A 48 5.62 8.93 4.06
C VAL A 48 6.10 10.38 4.18
N THR A 49 5.14 11.31 4.22
CA THR A 49 5.35 12.74 4.43
C THR A 49 4.23 13.30 5.33
N PRO A 50 4.22 14.59 5.69
CA PRO A 50 3.13 15.16 6.50
C PRO A 50 1.72 14.98 5.91
N ILE A 51 1.59 14.88 4.58
CA ILE A 51 0.30 14.71 3.89
C ILE A 51 0.12 13.33 3.24
N LEU A 52 1.18 12.51 3.20
CA LEU A 52 1.14 11.13 2.71
C LEU A 52 1.33 10.16 3.88
N ARG A 53 0.27 9.42 4.21
CA ARG A 53 0.23 8.47 5.32
C ARG A 53 0.12 7.04 4.79
N LEU A 54 0.55 6.10 5.63
CA LEU A 54 0.51 4.67 5.34
C LEU A 54 -0.34 3.95 6.38
N SER A 55 -1.28 3.13 5.93
CA SER A 55 -2.02 2.15 6.71
C SER A 55 -1.36 0.80 6.49
N TYR A 56 -0.36 0.49 7.33
CA TYR A 56 0.33 -0.79 7.29
C TYR A 56 -0.52 -1.87 7.96
N HIS A 57 -0.65 -3.01 7.29
CA HIS A 57 -1.29 -4.20 7.86
C HIS A 57 -0.31 -5.36 7.77
N ASP A 58 0.17 -5.84 8.92
CA ASP A 58 0.95 -7.06 8.99
C ASP A 58 0.01 -8.26 9.00
N GLU A 59 0.30 -9.27 8.20
CA GLU A 59 -0.39 -10.57 8.33
C GLU A 59 0.15 -11.25 9.58
N TYR A 60 -0.53 -11.03 10.71
CA TYR A 60 -0.23 -11.76 11.94
C TYR A 60 -0.35 -13.27 11.67
N HIS A 61 0.80 -13.92 11.49
CA HIS A 61 0.94 -15.35 11.46
C HIS A 61 1.37 -15.79 12.87
N PRO A 62 0.43 -16.19 13.75
CA PRO A 62 0.83 -16.81 15.00
C PRO A 62 1.64 -18.05 14.63
N ARG A 63 2.89 -18.12 15.10
CA ARG A 63 3.63 -19.39 15.06
C ARG A 63 2.77 -20.38 15.82
N THR A 64 2.18 -21.33 15.12
CA THR A 64 1.51 -22.48 15.72
C THR A 64 2.49 -23.06 16.73
N GLY A 65 2.13 -22.98 18.01
CA GLY A 65 3.00 -23.39 19.10
C GLY A 65 3.47 -24.84 18.90
N ARG A 66 4.77 -25.06 18.96
CA ARG A 66 5.28 -26.31 19.53
C ARG A 66 5.28 -26.11 21.04
N GLY A 67 4.15 -26.41 21.65
CA GLY A 67 4.12 -26.92 23.01
C GLY A 67 4.51 -28.40 22.99
N GLY A 68 5.21 -28.83 24.05
CA GLY A 68 5.34 -30.22 24.46
C GLY A 68 6.31 -31.06 23.62
N GLU A 69 7.55 -31.16 24.10
CA GLU A 69 8.17 -32.39 24.63
C GLU A 69 9.51 -32.05 25.28
#